data_AF-A0A1Z1FHI8-F1
#
_entry.id   AF-A0A1Z1FHI8-F1
#
_cell.length_a   1.000
_cell.length_b   1.000
_cell.length_c   1.000
_cell.angle_alpha   90.00
_cell.angle_beta   90.00
_cell.angle_gamma   90.00
#
_symmetry.space_group_name_H-M   'P 1'
#
loop_
_entity.id
_entity.type
_entity.pdbx_description
1 polymer ?
#
loop_
_entity_poly.entity_id
_entity_poly.type
_entity_poly.pdbx_seq_one_letter_code
_entity_poly.pdbx_strand_id
1 'polypeptide(L)'
;MTSTRPATRRAQALSRMRPGGGPDDRQRWQQRKASLTREAILEAAVDSLVDTGYAGLSTNDVARRASVSRGAMHHHFASRADLVEGLIEHVFYHRMRQFLDEFLARLKQAPPGEDPYRMAMELHWRSVQSREYGAFLRLAVAARSDDALAAIFTPAARLYDEIWLGEMHHAFPQWREAPELMRIANDVTQAVHAGVLINGAIWGDERSAAVLERAAMLVEDLAQLAQG
;
A
#
# COMPACT_ATOMS: atom_id res chain seq x y z
N MET A 1 23.74 11.57 15.03
CA MET A 1 23.19 11.00 13.79
C MET A 1 21.86 11.65 13.53
N THR A 2 21.73 12.33 12.39
CA THR A 2 20.64 13.26 12.08
C THR A 2 19.30 12.54 11.95
N SER A 3 18.40 12.79 12.89
CA SER A 3 16.99 12.39 12.78
C SER A 3 16.36 13.18 11.62
N THR A 4 16.25 12.54 10.46
CA THR A 4 15.57 13.13 9.29
C THR A 4 14.12 13.42 9.65
N ARG A 5 13.66 14.67 9.42
CA ARG A 5 12.28 15.09 9.75
C ARG A 5 11.25 14.15 9.09
N PRO A 6 10.14 13.78 9.76
CA PRO A 6 9.16 12.83 9.25
C PRO A 6 8.60 13.16 7.85
N ALA A 7 8.37 14.45 7.56
CA ALA A 7 7.93 14.90 6.23
C ALA A 7 8.96 14.66 5.12
N THR A 8 10.26 14.77 5.43
CA THR A 8 11.35 14.51 4.50
C THR A 8 11.48 13.02 4.20
N ARG A 9 11.26 12.14 5.19
CA ARG A 9 11.25 10.69 4.98
C ARG A 9 10.07 10.23 4.13
N ARG A 10 8.86 10.73 4.41
CA ARG A 10 7.70 10.49 3.54
C ARG A 10 8.01 10.81 2.07
N ALA A 11 8.61 11.97 1.80
CA ALA A 11 8.95 12.36 0.43
C ALA A 11 9.97 11.38 -0.21
N GLN A 12 10.94 10.89 0.57
CA GLN A 12 11.93 9.91 0.12
C GLN A 12 11.28 8.55 -0.17
N ALA A 13 10.47 8.01 0.75
CA ALA A 13 9.74 6.76 0.56
C ALA A 13 8.87 6.81 -0.71
N LEU A 14 8.06 7.87 -0.86
CA LEU A 14 7.22 8.05 -2.03
C LEU A 14 8.01 8.28 -3.32
N SER A 15 9.20 8.89 -3.26
CA SER A 15 10.04 9.03 -4.46
C SER A 15 10.60 7.69 -4.95
N ARG A 16 10.91 6.77 -4.03
CA ARG A 16 11.40 5.42 -4.38
C ARG A 16 10.30 4.55 -4.99
N MET A 17 9.04 4.87 -4.69
CA MET A 17 7.86 4.18 -5.23
C MET A 17 7.23 4.88 -6.43
N ARG A 18 7.71 6.07 -6.81
CA ARG A 18 7.03 6.90 -7.82
C ARG A 18 7.12 6.23 -9.20
N PRO A 19 5.98 6.03 -9.90
CA PRO A 19 6.00 5.56 -11.28
C PRO A 19 6.58 6.63 -12.23
N GLY A 20 7.77 6.39 -12.80
CA GLY A 20 8.42 7.17 -13.87
C GLY A 20 8.86 8.64 -13.56
N GLY A 21 10.05 9.08 -14.03
CA GLY A 21 10.47 10.49 -13.88
C GLY A 21 11.63 11.03 -14.78
N GLY A 22 11.46 12.26 -15.32
CA GLY A 22 12.47 13.20 -15.91
C GLY A 22 11.87 14.47 -16.64
N PRO A 23 12.50 15.69 -16.68
CA PRO A 23 11.78 17.00 -16.80
C PRO A 23 12.01 17.91 -18.07
N ASP A 24 11.03 18.77 -18.44
CA ASP A 24 11.14 20.16 -19.04
C ASP A 24 9.78 20.93 -19.03
N ASP A 25 9.74 22.28 -19.10
CA ASP A 25 8.60 23.14 -18.67
C ASP A 25 7.36 23.23 -19.59
N ARG A 26 7.51 23.13 -20.93
CA ARG A 26 6.36 22.92 -21.85
C ARG A 26 5.95 21.46 -21.93
N GLN A 27 6.94 20.58 -21.77
CA GLN A 27 6.75 19.16 -21.53
C GLN A 27 5.94 18.96 -20.24
N ARG A 28 6.06 19.84 -19.24
CA ARG A 28 5.39 19.73 -17.94
C ARG A 28 3.88 19.79 -18.02
N TRP A 29 3.28 20.59 -18.92
CA TRP A 29 1.81 20.59 -19.10
C TRP A 29 1.32 19.34 -19.85
N GLN A 30 2.02 18.93 -20.91
CA GLN A 30 1.69 17.70 -21.64
C GLN A 30 1.96 16.45 -20.79
N GLN A 31 3.02 16.43 -19.98
CA GLN A 31 3.33 15.42 -18.98
C GLN A 31 2.33 15.45 -17.84
N ARG A 32 1.87 16.62 -17.37
CA ARG A 32 0.80 16.73 -16.37
C ARG A 32 -0.51 16.21 -16.93
N LYS A 33 -0.89 16.56 -18.16
CA LYS A 33 -2.10 16.06 -18.81
C LYS A 33 -2.00 14.55 -19.09
N ALA A 34 -0.87 14.08 -19.59
CA ALA A 34 -0.56 12.66 -19.76
C ALA A 34 -0.55 11.91 -18.41
N SER A 35 -0.08 12.55 -17.34
CA SER A 35 -0.11 12.01 -15.98
C SER A 35 -1.53 11.93 -15.45
N LEU A 36 -2.36 12.95 -15.65
CA LEU A 36 -3.77 12.96 -15.25
C LEU A 36 -4.57 11.89 -16.01
N THR A 37 -4.34 11.75 -17.33
CA THR A 37 -4.97 10.69 -18.11
C THR A 37 -4.50 9.31 -17.67
N ARG A 38 -3.20 9.12 -17.43
CA ARG A 38 -2.65 7.85 -16.93
C ARG A 38 -3.22 7.51 -15.55
N GLU A 39 -3.32 8.49 -14.66
CA GLU A 39 -3.92 8.32 -13.33
C GLU A 39 -5.40 7.96 -13.45
N ALA A 40 -6.18 8.63 -14.32
CA ALA A 40 -7.58 8.27 -14.57
C ALA A 40 -7.75 6.85 -15.13
N ILE A 41 -6.83 6.42 -16.01
CA ILE A 41 -6.81 5.04 -16.52
C ILE A 41 -6.54 4.05 -15.39
N LEU A 42 -5.60 4.35 -14.50
CA LEU A 42 -5.22 3.47 -13.39
C LEU A 42 -6.31 3.40 -12.31
N GLU A 43 -6.96 4.52 -11.99
CA GLU A 43 -8.13 4.53 -11.11
C GLU A 43 -9.28 3.69 -11.71
N ALA A 44 -9.57 3.85 -13.00
CA ALA A 44 -10.55 3.03 -13.69
C ALA A 44 -10.16 1.53 -13.72
N ALA A 45 -8.86 1.22 -13.74
CA ALA A 45 -8.35 -0.14 -13.65
C ALA A 45 -8.48 -0.71 -12.23
N VAL A 46 -8.28 0.10 -11.18
CA VAL A 46 -8.59 -0.27 -9.79
C VAL A 46 -10.08 -0.61 -9.67
N ASP A 47 -10.97 0.24 -10.18
CA ASP A 47 -12.42 -0.01 -10.15
C ASP A 47 -12.80 -1.29 -10.91
N SER A 48 -12.27 -1.48 -12.12
CA SER A 48 -12.50 -2.69 -12.93
C SER A 48 -12.02 -3.95 -12.20
N LEU A 49 -10.85 -3.88 -11.55
CA LEU A 49 -10.30 -4.97 -10.75
C LEU A 49 -11.16 -5.28 -9.52
N VAL A 50 -11.65 -4.26 -8.82
CA VAL A 50 -12.53 -4.42 -7.65
C VAL A 50 -13.86 -5.07 -8.04
N ASP A 51 -14.45 -4.65 -9.16
CA ASP A 51 -15.74 -5.12 -9.66
C ASP A 51 -15.69 -6.52 -10.28
N THR A 52 -14.70 -6.78 -11.13
CA THR A 52 -14.68 -7.95 -12.03
C THR A 52 -13.52 -8.92 -11.74
N GLY A 53 -12.64 -8.57 -10.81
CA GLY A 53 -11.45 -9.36 -10.49
C GLY A 53 -10.37 -9.30 -11.57
N TYR A 54 -9.25 -9.97 -11.33
CA TYR A 54 -8.10 -9.94 -12.23
C TYR A 54 -8.41 -10.51 -13.62
N ALA A 55 -9.17 -11.61 -13.68
CA ALA A 55 -9.53 -12.26 -14.95
C ALA A 55 -10.43 -11.37 -15.83
N GLY A 56 -11.27 -10.52 -15.23
CA GLY A 56 -12.15 -9.59 -15.96
C GLY A 56 -11.47 -8.31 -16.45
N LEU A 57 -10.27 -8.00 -15.93
CA LEU A 57 -9.55 -6.78 -16.27
C LEU A 57 -9.15 -6.76 -17.77
N SER A 58 -9.66 -5.78 -18.52
CA SER A 58 -9.32 -5.60 -19.95
C SER A 58 -9.04 -4.14 -20.29
N THR A 59 -8.13 -3.90 -21.23
CA THR A 59 -7.78 -2.54 -21.66
C THR A 59 -8.95 -1.80 -22.31
N ASN A 60 -9.85 -2.51 -22.98
CA ASN A 60 -11.06 -1.94 -23.58
C ASN A 60 -12.09 -1.49 -22.54
N ASP A 61 -12.36 -2.32 -21.52
CA ASP A 61 -13.27 -1.95 -20.43
C ASP A 61 -12.72 -0.77 -19.63
N VAL A 62 -11.42 -0.81 -19.32
CA VAL A 62 -10.74 0.28 -18.61
C VAL A 62 -10.76 1.58 -19.42
N ALA A 63 -10.49 1.53 -20.73
CA ALA A 63 -10.56 2.73 -21.58
C ALA A 63 -11.96 3.36 -21.56
N ARG A 64 -13.00 2.53 -21.63
CA ARG A 64 -14.40 2.96 -21.52
C ARG A 64 -14.70 3.59 -20.17
N ARG A 65 -14.29 2.97 -19.06
CA ARG A 65 -14.49 3.49 -17.69
C ARG A 65 -13.76 4.81 -17.48
N ALA A 66 -12.51 4.91 -17.95
CA ALA A 66 -11.70 6.12 -17.88
C ALA A 66 -12.15 7.23 -18.85
N SER A 67 -13.16 6.97 -19.70
CA SER A 67 -13.63 7.90 -20.74
C SER A 67 -12.51 8.35 -21.69
N VAL A 68 -11.59 7.44 -22.05
CA VAL A 68 -10.49 7.69 -22.99
C VAL A 68 -10.70 6.89 -24.29
N SER A 69 -10.16 7.40 -25.40
CA SER A 69 -10.20 6.66 -26.67
C SER A 69 -9.28 5.43 -26.62
N ARG A 70 -9.55 4.44 -27.48
CA ARG A 70 -8.65 3.28 -27.66
C ARG A 70 -7.22 3.70 -28.04
N GLY A 71 -7.08 4.73 -28.87
CA GLY A 71 -5.78 5.27 -29.24
C GLY A 71 -5.05 5.91 -28.05
N ALA A 72 -5.76 6.66 -27.20
CA ALA A 72 -5.19 7.22 -25.98
C ALA A 72 -4.81 6.12 -24.97
N MET A 73 -5.65 5.08 -24.83
CA MET A 73 -5.33 3.91 -24.00
C MET A 73 -4.04 3.24 -24.47
N HIS A 74 -3.94 2.92 -25.77
CA HIS A 74 -2.74 2.30 -26.35
C HIS A 74 -1.49 3.19 -26.23
N HIS A 75 -1.65 4.51 -26.25
CA HIS A 75 -0.53 5.43 -26.04
C HIS A 75 0.04 5.35 -24.61
N HIS A 76 -0.82 5.12 -23.61
CA HIS A 76 -0.40 5.00 -22.21
C HIS A 76 0.01 3.57 -21.81
N PHE A 77 -0.69 2.56 -22.34
CA PHE A 77 -0.49 1.15 -22.05
C PHE A 77 -0.70 0.36 -23.34
N ALA A 78 0.40 -0.07 -23.97
CA ALA A 78 0.35 -0.76 -25.26
C ALA A 78 -0.24 -2.17 -25.13
N SER A 79 -0.10 -2.78 -23.96
CA SER A 79 -0.61 -4.11 -23.67
C SER A 79 -1.39 -4.19 -22.35
N ARG A 80 -2.13 -5.29 -22.15
CA ARG A 80 -2.74 -5.61 -20.84
C ARG A 80 -1.67 -5.81 -19.76
N ALA A 81 -0.50 -6.37 -20.13
CA ALA A 81 0.59 -6.55 -19.18
C ALA A 81 1.14 -5.20 -18.69
N ASP A 82 1.33 -4.23 -19.60
CA ASP A 82 1.78 -2.87 -19.25
C ASP A 82 0.78 -2.17 -18.32
N LEU A 83 -0.52 -2.34 -18.58
CA LEU A 83 -1.58 -1.83 -17.70
C LEU A 83 -1.50 -2.46 -16.32
N VAL A 84 -1.31 -3.77 -16.24
CA VAL A 84 -1.23 -4.51 -14.96
C VAL A 84 0.01 -4.10 -14.17
N GLU A 85 1.15 -3.94 -14.84
CA GLU A 85 2.37 -3.43 -14.20
C GLU A 85 2.15 -2.03 -13.62
N GLY A 86 1.63 -1.09 -14.43
CA GLY A 86 1.30 0.25 -13.95
C GLY A 86 0.25 0.25 -12.83
N LEU A 87 -0.72 -0.66 -12.87
CA LEU A 87 -1.74 -0.83 -11.83
C LEU A 87 -1.12 -1.31 -10.51
N ILE A 88 -0.19 -2.26 -10.56
CA ILE A 88 0.52 -2.76 -9.38
C ILE A 88 1.32 -1.63 -8.72
N GLU A 89 2.09 -0.88 -9.52
CA GLU A 89 2.83 0.29 -9.03
C GLU A 89 1.90 1.33 -8.39
N HIS A 90 0.77 1.62 -9.06
CA HIS A 90 -0.24 2.56 -8.58
C HIS A 90 -0.82 2.15 -7.24
N VAL A 91 -1.28 0.89 -7.12
CA VAL A 91 -1.86 0.36 -5.89
C VAL A 91 -0.86 0.43 -4.74
N PHE A 92 0.38 0.00 -4.95
CA PHE A 92 1.41 0.06 -3.91
C PHE A 92 1.73 1.50 -3.50
N TYR A 93 1.93 2.40 -4.46
CA TYR A 93 2.21 3.82 -4.19
C TYR A 93 1.09 4.47 -3.36
N HIS A 94 -0.18 4.27 -3.74
CA HIS A 94 -1.31 4.85 -3.05
C HIS A 94 -1.53 4.26 -1.66
N ARG A 95 -1.32 2.94 -1.47
CA ARG A 95 -1.34 2.31 -0.14
C ARG A 95 -0.31 2.91 0.81
N MET A 96 0.94 3.05 0.36
CA MET A 96 2.00 3.66 1.16
C MET A 96 1.67 5.12 1.48
N ARG A 97 1.28 5.88 0.46
CA ARG A 97 0.95 7.30 0.60
C ARG A 97 -0.17 7.52 1.60
N GLN A 98 -1.27 6.76 1.50
CA GLN A 98 -2.40 6.89 2.40
C GLN A 98 -1.97 6.65 3.85
N PHE A 99 -1.27 5.55 4.11
CA PHE A 99 -0.80 5.26 5.46
C PHE A 99 0.12 6.36 6.00
N LEU A 100 1.12 6.79 5.24
CA LEU A 100 2.06 7.83 5.68
C LEU A 100 1.37 9.19 5.89
N ASP A 101 0.39 9.54 5.06
CA ASP A 101 -0.41 10.77 5.22
C ASP A 101 -1.19 10.75 6.54
N GLU A 102 -1.88 9.65 6.83
CA GLU A 102 -2.65 9.49 8.07
C GLU A 102 -1.74 9.41 9.30
N PHE A 103 -0.63 8.69 9.21
CA PHE A 103 0.35 8.57 10.30
C PHE A 103 0.97 9.92 10.67
N LEU A 104 1.42 10.70 9.68
CA LEU A 104 1.95 12.04 9.94
C LEU A 104 0.88 13.00 10.48
N ALA A 105 -0.37 12.89 10.03
CA ALA A 105 -1.47 13.69 10.55
C ALA A 105 -1.76 13.36 12.02
N ARG A 106 -1.74 12.06 12.38
CA ARG A 106 -1.98 11.58 13.73
C ARG A 106 -0.85 11.96 14.70
N LEU A 107 0.41 11.82 14.28
CA LEU A 107 1.57 12.23 15.08
C LEU A 107 1.54 13.71 15.50
N LYS A 108 1.01 14.60 14.64
CA LYS A 108 0.87 16.03 14.96
C LYS A 108 -0.18 16.32 16.02
N GLN A 109 -1.12 15.40 16.22
CA GLN A 109 -2.30 15.57 17.07
C GLN A 109 -2.31 14.61 18.27
N ALA A 110 -1.30 13.76 18.38
CA ALA A 110 -1.22 12.74 19.42
C ALA A 110 -1.15 13.37 20.82
N PRO A 111 -2.06 13.00 21.74
CA PRO A 111 -1.92 13.41 23.13
C PRO A 111 -0.63 12.81 23.75
N PRO A 112 -0.06 13.45 24.77
CA PRO A 112 1.05 12.88 25.52
C PRO A 112 0.72 11.48 26.04
N GLY A 113 1.63 10.53 25.82
CA GLY A 113 1.47 9.15 26.31
C GLY A 113 0.62 8.25 25.43
N GLU A 114 0.21 8.69 24.24
CA GLU A 114 -0.38 7.77 23.25
C GLU A 114 0.63 6.67 22.89
N ASP A 115 0.17 5.41 22.94
CA ASP A 115 0.97 4.27 22.52
C ASP A 115 1.16 4.30 20.99
N PRO A 116 2.41 4.49 20.51
CA PRO A 116 2.67 4.62 19.08
C PRO A 116 2.43 3.31 18.32
N TYR A 117 2.45 2.14 18.98
CA TYR A 117 2.16 0.85 18.36
C TYR A 117 0.68 0.69 18.10
N ARG A 118 -0.15 0.92 19.13
CA ARG A 118 -1.61 0.91 18.99
C ARG A 118 -2.06 1.88 17.92
N MET A 119 -1.52 3.10 17.95
CA MET A 119 -1.78 4.10 16.92
C MET A 119 -1.44 3.59 15.51
N ALA A 120 -0.26 3.00 15.32
CA ALA A 120 0.14 2.49 14.01
C ALA A 120 -0.69 1.29 13.56
N MET A 121 -1.06 0.41 14.47
CA MET A 121 -1.95 -0.73 14.19
C MET A 121 -3.36 -0.26 13.83
N GLU A 122 -3.94 0.70 14.56
CA GLU A 122 -5.24 1.29 14.20
C GLU A 122 -5.23 1.90 12.80
N LEU A 123 -4.17 2.65 12.47
CA LEU A 123 -3.99 3.23 11.14
C LEU A 123 -3.80 2.16 10.06
N HIS A 124 -3.06 1.09 10.36
CA HIS A 124 -2.94 -0.04 9.46
C HIS A 124 -4.27 -0.78 9.29
N TRP A 125 -5.08 -0.91 10.35
CA TRP A 125 -6.42 -1.50 10.27
C TRP A 125 -7.37 -0.68 9.39
N ARG A 126 -7.26 0.66 9.41
CA ARG A 126 -7.99 1.53 8.48
C ARG A 126 -7.50 1.36 7.04
N SER A 127 -6.18 1.24 6.84
CA SER A 127 -5.62 1.09 5.51
C SER A 127 -6.01 -0.24 4.84
N VAL A 128 -6.16 -1.34 5.60
CA VAL A 128 -6.62 -2.61 5.02
C VAL A 128 -8.08 -2.59 4.56
N GLN A 129 -8.87 -1.62 5.01
CA GLN A 129 -10.27 -1.44 4.59
C GLN A 129 -10.40 -0.56 3.34
N SER A 130 -9.29 -0.07 2.77
CA SER A 130 -9.32 0.79 1.58
C SER A 130 -9.56 0.01 0.28
N ARG A 131 -10.02 0.72 -0.76
CA ARG A 131 -10.19 0.13 -2.10
C ARG A 131 -8.87 -0.39 -2.67
N GLU A 132 -7.78 0.32 -2.41
CA GLU A 132 -6.43 -0.02 -2.88
C GLU A 132 -5.93 -1.31 -2.22
N TYR A 133 -6.24 -1.52 -0.93
CA TYR A 133 -5.93 -2.80 -0.28
C TYR A 133 -6.75 -3.95 -0.87
N GLY A 134 -8.04 -3.71 -1.15
CA GLY A 134 -8.89 -4.67 -1.84
C GLY A 134 -8.38 -5.05 -3.23
N ALA A 135 -7.84 -4.08 -3.99
CA ALA A 135 -7.17 -4.31 -5.27
C ALA A 135 -5.87 -5.13 -5.08
N PHE A 136 -5.04 -4.77 -4.10
CA PHE A 136 -3.84 -5.54 -3.75
C PHE A 136 -4.16 -7.00 -3.43
N LEU A 137 -5.17 -7.29 -2.61
CA LEU A 137 -5.52 -8.67 -2.26
C LEU A 137 -5.92 -9.48 -3.48
N ARG A 138 -6.70 -8.91 -4.40
CA ARG A 138 -7.09 -9.59 -5.65
C ARG A 138 -5.88 -9.92 -6.52
N LEU A 139 -4.94 -8.99 -6.65
CA LEU A 139 -3.69 -9.22 -7.39
C LEU A 139 -2.80 -10.26 -6.69
N ALA A 140 -2.65 -10.16 -5.37
CA ALA A 140 -1.84 -11.07 -4.56
C ALA A 140 -2.35 -12.51 -4.65
N VAL A 141 -3.68 -12.71 -4.57
CA VAL A 141 -4.31 -14.02 -4.71
C VAL A 141 -4.16 -14.55 -6.13
N ALA A 142 -4.42 -13.73 -7.15
CA ALA A 142 -4.28 -14.14 -8.55
C ALA A 142 -2.84 -14.55 -8.91
N ALA A 143 -1.85 -13.81 -8.40
CA ALA A 143 -0.43 -14.08 -8.64
C ALA A 143 0.03 -15.45 -8.11
N ARG A 144 -0.72 -16.08 -7.20
CA ARG A 144 -0.38 -17.43 -6.71
C ARG A 144 -0.59 -18.53 -7.74
N SER A 145 -1.36 -18.27 -8.79
CA SER A 145 -1.72 -19.24 -9.83
C SER A 145 -1.44 -18.75 -11.25
N ASP A 146 -0.82 -17.58 -11.40
CA ASP A 146 -0.48 -16.97 -12.68
C ASP A 146 0.99 -16.53 -12.65
N ASP A 147 1.86 -17.30 -13.28
CA ASP A 147 3.31 -17.07 -13.28
C ASP A 147 3.71 -15.73 -13.94
N ALA A 148 2.96 -15.31 -14.97
CA ALA A 148 3.22 -14.05 -15.66
C ALA A 148 2.88 -12.86 -14.76
N LEU A 149 1.75 -12.92 -14.04
CA LEU A 149 1.42 -11.93 -13.03
C LEU A 149 2.43 -11.97 -11.86
N ALA A 150 2.81 -13.16 -11.39
CA ALA A 150 3.76 -13.34 -10.29
C ALA A 150 5.12 -12.70 -10.58
N ALA A 151 5.58 -12.79 -11.83
CA ALA A 151 6.83 -12.19 -12.29
C ALA A 151 6.85 -10.66 -12.18
N ILE A 152 5.69 -10.00 -12.25
CA ILE A 152 5.54 -8.55 -12.13
C ILE A 152 5.20 -8.16 -10.67
N PHE A 153 4.28 -8.88 -10.05
CA PHE A 153 3.77 -8.58 -8.71
C PHE A 153 4.82 -8.79 -7.61
N THR A 154 5.55 -9.90 -7.66
CA THR A 154 6.47 -10.28 -6.57
C THR A 154 7.61 -9.29 -6.37
N PRO A 155 8.32 -8.81 -7.41
CA PRO A 155 9.34 -7.77 -7.25
C PRO A 155 8.77 -6.47 -6.68
N ALA A 156 7.59 -6.03 -7.16
CA ALA A 156 6.94 -4.83 -6.64
C ALA A 156 6.52 -4.97 -5.17
N ALA A 157 5.99 -6.13 -4.78
CA ALA A 157 5.62 -6.43 -3.41
C ALA A 157 6.85 -6.46 -2.47
N ARG A 158 7.97 -7.02 -2.93
CA ARG A 158 9.23 -7.01 -2.16
C ARG A 158 9.80 -5.59 -2.00
N LEU A 159 9.72 -4.77 -3.03
CA LEU A 159 10.14 -3.37 -2.94
C LEU A 159 9.26 -2.58 -1.97
N TYR A 160 7.94 -2.79 -2.00
CA TYR A 160 7.02 -2.20 -1.02
C TYR A 160 7.41 -2.59 0.40
N ASP A 161 7.64 -3.88 0.64
CA ASP A 161 8.02 -4.42 1.95
C ASP A 161 9.36 -3.83 2.45
N GLU A 162 10.39 -3.80 1.60
CA GLU A 162 11.68 -3.20 1.93
C GLU A 162 11.55 -1.73 2.36
N ILE A 163 10.79 -0.93 1.59
CA ILE A 163 10.56 0.48 1.89
C ILE A 163 9.76 0.62 3.19
N TRP A 164 8.73 -0.21 3.36
CA TRP A 164 7.87 -0.22 4.55
C TRP A 164 8.64 -0.54 5.84
N LEU A 165 9.41 -1.62 5.84
CA LEU A 165 10.26 -2.00 6.97
C LEU A 165 11.31 -0.93 7.27
N GLY A 166 11.84 -0.28 6.22
CA GLY A 166 12.70 0.89 6.35
C GLY A 166 12.01 2.04 7.11
N GLU A 167 10.77 2.38 6.78
CA GLU A 167 10.01 3.42 7.50
C GLU A 167 9.66 3.00 8.94
N MET A 168 9.36 1.73 9.18
CA MET A 168 9.10 1.21 10.53
C MET A 168 10.33 1.31 11.43
N HIS A 169 11.49 0.86 10.97
CA HIS A 169 12.74 0.94 11.74
C HIS A 169 13.09 2.38 12.14
N HIS A 170 12.71 3.31 11.26
CA HIS A 170 12.88 4.74 11.45
C HIS A 170 11.88 5.37 12.42
N ALA A 171 10.62 4.91 12.40
CA ALA A 171 9.56 5.38 13.27
C ALA A 171 9.65 4.81 14.69
N PHE A 172 10.17 3.59 14.83
CA PHE A 172 10.24 2.86 16.09
C PHE A 172 11.68 2.50 16.45
N PRO A 173 12.52 3.47 16.88
CA PRO A 173 13.94 3.26 17.15
C PRO A 173 14.24 2.26 18.27
N GLN A 174 13.27 1.96 19.13
CA GLN A 174 13.36 0.96 20.20
C GLN A 174 13.53 -0.47 19.68
N TRP A 175 13.26 -0.72 18.40
CA TRP A 175 13.53 -2.02 17.77
C TRP A 175 14.91 -2.13 17.12
N ARG A 176 15.77 -1.11 17.25
CA ARG A 176 17.08 -1.10 16.58
C ARG A 176 17.94 -2.32 16.89
N GLU A 177 17.90 -2.75 18.14
CA GLU A 177 18.68 -3.90 18.63
C GLU A 177 17.97 -5.24 18.37
N ALA A 178 16.71 -5.22 17.93
CA ALA A 178 15.90 -6.41 17.64
C ALA A 178 15.13 -6.31 16.31
N PRO A 179 15.82 -6.12 15.17
CA PRO A 179 15.18 -5.93 13.86
C PRO A 179 14.33 -7.13 13.41
N GLU A 180 14.71 -8.35 13.80
CA GLU A 180 13.92 -9.55 13.49
C GLU A 180 12.58 -9.58 14.23
N LEU A 181 12.55 -9.13 15.50
CA LEU A 181 11.28 -9.05 16.24
C LEU A 181 10.36 -7.98 15.66
N MET A 182 10.91 -6.85 15.20
CA MET A 182 10.11 -5.82 14.50
C MET A 182 9.50 -6.37 13.21
N ARG A 183 10.27 -7.13 12.43
CA ARG A 183 9.79 -7.77 11.20
C ARG A 183 8.66 -8.75 11.51
N ILE A 184 8.82 -9.58 12.54
CA ILE A 184 7.78 -10.51 12.99
C ILE A 184 6.53 -9.75 13.47
N ALA A 185 6.69 -8.68 14.26
CA ALA A 185 5.56 -7.87 14.75
C ALA A 185 4.78 -7.23 13.58
N ASN A 186 5.50 -6.73 12.56
CA ASN A 186 4.90 -6.26 11.31
C ASN A 186 4.14 -7.37 10.59
N ASP A 187 4.76 -8.53 10.39
CA ASP A 187 4.19 -9.65 9.63
C ASP A 187 2.93 -10.21 10.32
N VAL A 188 2.97 -10.32 11.65
CA VAL A 188 1.81 -10.70 12.48
C VAL A 188 0.69 -9.68 12.34
N THR A 189 1.00 -8.38 12.44
CA THR A 189 0.01 -7.30 12.26
C THR A 189 -0.67 -7.39 10.89
N GLN A 190 0.13 -7.57 9.83
CA GLN A 190 -0.39 -7.69 8.46
C GLN A 190 -1.26 -8.95 8.28
N ALA A 191 -0.79 -10.10 8.78
CA ALA A 191 -1.52 -11.37 8.69
C ALA A 191 -2.85 -11.33 9.45
N VAL A 192 -2.85 -10.79 10.68
CA VAL A 192 -4.07 -10.67 11.48
C VAL A 192 -5.05 -9.70 10.83
N HIS A 193 -4.61 -8.51 10.40
CA HIS A 193 -5.52 -7.55 9.78
C HIS A 193 -6.11 -8.09 8.47
N ALA A 194 -5.30 -8.73 7.61
CA ALA A 194 -5.82 -9.38 6.41
C ALA A 194 -6.83 -10.50 6.76
N GLY A 195 -6.51 -11.30 7.78
CA GLY A 195 -7.39 -12.36 8.27
C GLY A 195 -8.72 -11.85 8.80
N VAL A 196 -8.70 -10.81 9.64
CA VAL A 196 -9.90 -10.17 10.19
C VAL A 196 -10.72 -9.53 9.06
N LEU A 197 -10.08 -8.86 8.09
CA LEU A 197 -10.78 -8.32 6.93
C LEU A 197 -11.54 -9.40 6.15
N ILE A 198 -10.88 -10.52 5.85
CA ILE A 198 -11.47 -11.62 5.07
C ILE A 198 -12.60 -12.31 5.85
N ASN A 199 -12.43 -12.48 7.17
CA ASN A 199 -13.35 -13.26 7.97
C ASN A 199 -14.37 -12.42 8.76
N GLY A 200 -14.30 -11.09 8.69
CA GLY A 200 -15.08 -10.19 9.55
C GLY A 200 -16.58 -10.42 9.44
N ALA A 201 -17.09 -10.69 8.23
CA ALA A 201 -18.50 -11.01 7.99
C ALA A 201 -18.95 -12.33 8.66
N ILE A 202 -18.03 -13.28 8.87
CA ILE A 202 -18.29 -14.55 9.53
C ILE A 202 -18.17 -14.40 11.05
N TRP A 203 -17.21 -13.59 11.51
CA TRP A 203 -16.88 -13.46 12.92
C TRP A 203 -17.78 -12.46 13.65
N GLY A 204 -18.29 -11.46 12.94
CA GLY A 204 -18.99 -10.32 13.53
C GLY A 204 -18.05 -9.35 14.24
N ASP A 205 -18.58 -8.19 14.61
CA ASP A 205 -17.79 -7.06 15.12
C ASP A 205 -17.09 -7.38 16.46
N GLU A 206 -17.80 -8.00 17.40
CA GLU A 206 -17.29 -8.30 18.74
C GLU A 206 -16.04 -9.20 18.69
N ARG A 207 -16.14 -10.31 17.95
CA ARG A 207 -15.02 -11.25 17.81
C ARG A 207 -13.89 -10.66 16.98
N SER A 208 -14.19 -9.89 15.94
CA SER A 208 -13.18 -9.20 15.13
C SER A 208 -12.39 -8.20 15.99
N ALA A 209 -13.08 -7.41 16.81
CA ALA A 209 -12.46 -6.49 17.75
C ALA A 209 -11.59 -7.22 18.79
N ALA A 210 -12.06 -8.35 19.34
CA ALA A 210 -11.28 -9.15 20.28
C ALA A 210 -9.98 -9.69 19.66
N VAL A 211 -10.01 -10.12 18.38
CA VAL A 211 -8.81 -10.60 17.67
C VAL A 211 -7.82 -9.45 17.43
N LEU A 212 -8.30 -8.28 17.00
CA LEU A 212 -7.46 -7.10 16.79
C LEU A 212 -6.80 -6.64 18.10
N GLU A 213 -7.55 -6.62 19.21
CA GLU A 213 -7.02 -6.25 20.53
C GLU A 213 -5.94 -7.24 20.99
N ARG A 214 -6.13 -8.55 20.79
CA ARG A 214 -5.11 -9.55 21.14
C ARG A 214 -3.85 -9.41 20.28
N ALA A 215 -3.99 -9.05 19.02
CA ALA A 215 -2.83 -8.76 18.18
C ALA A 215 -2.06 -7.53 18.66
N ALA A 216 -2.76 -6.48 19.10
CA ALA A 216 -2.12 -5.29 19.67
C ALA A 216 -1.29 -5.63 20.90
N MET A 217 -1.85 -6.38 21.85
CA MET A 217 -1.13 -6.86 23.03
C MET A 217 0.11 -7.69 22.66
N LEU A 218 0.01 -8.58 21.66
CA LEU A 218 1.16 -9.38 21.23
C LEU A 218 2.29 -8.50 20.66
N VAL A 219 1.97 -7.45 19.91
CA VAL A 219 2.97 -6.51 19.39
C VAL A 219 3.62 -5.72 20.53
N GLU A 220 2.84 -5.31 21.54
CA GLU A 220 3.35 -4.68 22.75
C GLU A 220 4.31 -5.60 23.53
N ASP A 221 3.96 -6.88 23.70
CA ASP A 221 4.82 -7.87 24.36
C ASP A 221 6.14 -8.07 23.60
N LEU A 222 6.08 -8.19 22.26
CA LEU A 222 7.27 -8.27 21.42
C LEU A 222 8.14 -7.01 21.54
N ALA A 223 7.52 -5.84 21.68
CA ALA A 223 8.22 -4.56 21.86
C ALA A 223 8.95 -4.47 23.20
N GLN A 224 8.40 -5.08 24.25
CA GLN A 224 9.04 -5.16 25.55
C GLN A 224 10.23 -6.13 25.51
N LEU A 225 10.07 -7.28 24.85
CA LEU A 225 11.16 -8.24 24.64
C LEU A 225 12.33 -7.63 23.85
N ALA A 226 12.05 -6.75 22.90
CA ALA A 226 13.09 -6.04 22.14
C ALA A 226 13.95 -5.07 22.98
N GLN A 227 13.50 -4.72 24.19
CA GLN A 227 14.15 -3.76 25.08
C GLN A 227 14.88 -4.41 26.27
N GLY A 228 14.66 -5.70 26.51
CA GLY A 228 15.27 -6.48 27.60
C GLY A 228 16.48 -7.27 27.14
#